data_AF-E2B3S6-F1
#
_entry.id   AF-E2B3S6-F1
#
_cell.length_a   1.000
_cell.length_b   1.000
_cell.length_c   1.000
_cell.angle_alpha   90.00
_cell.angle_beta   90.00
_cell.angle_gamma   90.00
#
_symmetry.space_group_name_H-M   'P 1'
#
loop_
_entity.id
_entity.type
_entity.pdbx_description
1 polymer ?
#
loop_
_entity_poly.entity_id
_entity_poly.type
_entity_poly.pdbx_seq_one_letter_code
_entity_poly.pdbx_strand_id
1 'polypeptide(L)' 'YKDNRAYPWPGSTSHFILYPESANQTIYTQEMRTSDAGRYSCLARNDTTTLEGDITLTVLSK' A
#
# COMPACT_ATOMS: atom_id res chain seq x y z
N TYR A 1 -2.06 4.19 -1.27
CA TYR A 1 -1.61 4.19 -2.69
C TYR A 1 -0.34 3.36 -2.82
N LYS A 2 -0.12 2.76 -3.99
CA LYS A 2 1.16 2.15 -4.39
C LYS A 2 1.56 2.80 -5.71
N ASP A 3 2.73 3.43 -5.77
CA ASP A 3 3.26 4.11 -6.96
C ASP A 3 2.20 5.05 -7.60
N ASN A 4 1.59 5.91 -6.78
CA ASN A 4 0.49 6.83 -7.14
C ASN A 4 -0.81 6.17 -7.62
N ARG A 5 -0.98 4.86 -7.45
CA ARG A 5 -2.22 4.13 -7.77
C ARG A 5 -3.02 3.80 -6.51
N ALA A 6 -4.30 4.16 -6.49
CA ALA A 6 -5.22 3.78 -5.42
C ALA A 6 -5.50 2.27 -5.44
N TYR A 7 -5.78 1.69 -4.27
CA TYR A 7 -6.31 0.33 -4.14
C TYR A 7 -7.77 0.31 -4.68
N PRO A 8 -8.27 -0.77 -5.31
CA PRO A 8 -7.64 -2.09 -5.50
C PRO A 8 -6.56 -2.13 -6.59
N TRP A 9 -5.46 -2.81 -6.30
CA TRP A 9 -4.38 -3.03 -7.27
C TRP A 9 -4.61 -4.33 -8.05
N PRO A 10 -4.36 -4.35 -9.37
CA PRO A 10 -4.30 -5.61 -10.12
C PRO A 10 -3.20 -6.52 -9.57
N GLY A 11 -3.37 -7.84 -9.67
CA GLY A 11 -2.34 -8.81 -9.23
C GLY A 11 -0.97 -8.62 -9.91
N SER A 12 -0.94 -8.06 -11.12
CA SER A 12 0.32 -7.68 -11.78
C SER A 12 1.04 -6.50 -11.12
N THR A 13 0.36 -5.73 -10.27
CA THR A 13 0.88 -4.55 -9.59
C THR A 13 1.23 -4.84 -8.13
N SER A 14 0.39 -5.58 -7.41
CA SER A 14 0.69 -6.08 -6.07
C SER A 14 -0.33 -7.16 -5.68
N HIS A 15 0.08 -8.08 -4.81
CA HIS A 15 -0.78 -9.12 -4.25
C HIS A 15 -1.26 -8.78 -2.83
N PHE A 16 -1.01 -7.55 -2.37
CA PHE A 16 -1.35 -7.13 -1.02
C PHE A 16 -2.87 -7.02 -0.84
N ILE A 17 -3.31 -7.51 0.31
CA ILE A 17 -4.70 -7.46 0.75
C ILE A 17 -4.85 -6.23 1.65
N LEU A 18 -5.77 -5.35 1.28
CA LEU A 18 -6.17 -4.21 2.07
C LEU A 18 -7.65 -4.32 2.44
N TYR A 19 -7.98 -3.84 3.62
CA TYR A 19 -9.36 -3.60 4.08
C TYR A 19 -9.56 -2.09 4.18
N PRO A 20 -10.03 -1.41 3.10
CA PRO A 20 -10.09 0.05 3.05
C PRO A 20 -10.97 0.67 4.11
N GLU A 21 -12.00 -0.06 4.55
CA GLU A 21 -12.98 0.37 5.56
C GLU A 21 -12.43 0.37 7.00
N SER A 22 -11.23 -0.17 7.23
CA SER A 22 -10.61 -0.16 8.55
C SER A 22 -10.02 1.22 8.86
N ALA A 23 -10.37 1.79 10.02
CA ALA A 23 -9.77 3.02 10.53
C ALA A 23 -8.23 2.89 10.68
N ASN A 24 -7.74 1.68 10.97
CA ASN A 24 -6.33 1.34 10.97
C ASN A 24 -6.00 0.58 9.68
N GLN A 25 -5.64 1.33 8.65
CA GLN A 25 -5.38 0.75 7.34
C GLN A 25 -4.07 -0.02 7.37
N THR A 26 -4.18 -1.35 7.30
CA THR A 26 -3.02 -2.26 7.30
C THR A 26 -3.00 -3.05 6.00
N ILE A 27 -1.80 -3.21 5.44
CA ILE A 27 -1.55 -3.98 4.22
C ILE A 27 -0.93 -5.33 4.61
N TYR A 28 -1.41 -6.42 4.03
CA TYR A 28 -0.94 -7.76 4.35
C TYR A 28 -0.62 -8.56 3.09
N THR A 29 0.33 -9.47 3.20
CA THR A 29 0.55 -10.53 2.19
C THR A 29 0.97 -11.82 2.88
N GLN A 30 0.66 -12.95 2.24
CA GLN A 30 1.19 -14.25 2.65
C GLN A 30 2.58 -14.52 2.06
N GLU A 31 2.83 -14.01 0.85
CA GLU A 31 4.07 -14.23 0.11
C GLU A 31 4.50 -12.91 -0.53
N MET A 32 5.75 -12.52 -0.30
CA MET A 32 6.31 -11.30 -0.87
C MET A 32 6.82 -11.56 -2.29
N ARG A 33 6.41 -10.74 -3.26
CA ARG A 33 6.86 -10.83 -4.66
C ARG A 33 7.59 -9.58 -5.08
N THR A 34 8.42 -9.69 -6.11
CA THR A 34 9.15 -8.53 -6.67
C THR A 34 8.19 -7.43 -7.16
N SER A 35 6.99 -7.80 -7.64
CA SER A 35 5.93 -6.85 -7.99
C SER A 35 5.45 -5.99 -6.82
N ASP A 36 5.58 -6.50 -5.59
CA ASP A 36 5.17 -5.77 -4.37
C ASP A 36 6.21 -4.70 -3.96
N ALA A 37 7.39 -4.66 -4.57
CA ALA A 37 8.30 -3.54 -4.38
C ALA A 37 7.69 -2.23 -4.93
N GLY A 38 7.99 -1.11 -4.28
CA GLY A 38 7.49 0.21 -4.70
C GLY A 38 7.32 1.18 -3.56
N ARG A 39 6.81 2.37 -3.88
CA ARG A 39 6.48 3.41 -2.90
C ARG A 39 5.02 3.30 -2.49
N TYR A 40 4.78 3.21 -1.18
CA TYR A 40 3.46 3.15 -0.59
C TYR A 40 3.17 4.43 0.16
N SER A 41 2.00 5.01 -0.10
CA SER A 41 1.53 6.24 0.54
C SER A 41 0.25 5.96 1.31
N CYS A 42 0.24 6.30 2.60
CA CYS A 42 -0.93 6.28 3.45
C CYS A 42 -1.48 7.70 3.58
N LEU A 43 -2.80 7.87 3.44
CA LEU A 43 -3.48 9.14 3.65
C LEU A 43 -4.40 9.02 4.85
N ALA A 44 -4.11 9.78 5.91
CA ALA A 44 -4.99 9.93 7.06
C ALA A 44 -5.76 11.24 6.93
N ARG A 45 -7.09 11.15 6.83
CA ARG A 45 -7.95 12.32 6.60
C ARG A 45 -8.99 12.47 7.71
N ASN A 46 -9.17 13.70 8.16
CA ASN A 46 -10.32 14.15 8.94
C ASN A 46 -11.01 15.31 8.20
N ASP A 47 -12.01 15.95 8.81
CA ASP A 47 -12.84 16.98 8.18
C ASP A 47 -12.05 18.22 7.71
N THR A 48 -10.90 18.50 8.33
CA THR A 48 -10.13 19.73 8.10
C THR A 48 -8.74 19.49 7.54
N THR A 49 -8.21 18.28 7.71
CA THR A 49 -6.79 17.97 7.54
C THR A 49 -6.64 16.65 6.80
N THR A 50 -5.67 16.60 5.90
CA THR A 50 -5.17 15.36 5.31
C THR A 50 -3.68 15.30 5.60
N LEU A 51 -3.23 14.19 6.18
CA LEU A 51 -1.83 13.87 6.40
C LEU A 51 -1.44 12.74 5.45
N GLU A 52 -0.24 12.85 4.89
CA GLU A 52 0.34 11.83 4.02
C GLU A 52 1.63 11.29 4.64
N GLY A 53 1.79 9.97 4.60
CA GLY A 53 3.01 9.29 5.02
C GLY A 53 3.45 8.30 3.96
N ASP A 54 4.72 8.38 3.58
CA ASP A 54 5.33 7.53 2.56
C ASP A 54 6.29 6.51 3.16
N ILE A 55 6.30 5.31 2.59
CA ILE A 55 7.31 4.28 2.83
C ILE A 55 7.74 3.67 1.50
N THR A 56 9.02 3.35 1.36
CA THR A 56 9.54 2.59 0.21
C THR A 56 9.85 1.17 0.64
N LEU A 57 9.31 0.21 -0.10
CA LEU A 57 9.46 -1.20 0.15
C LEU A 57 10.34 -1.83 -0.94
N THR A 58 11.45 -2.41 -0.50
CA THR A 58 12.37 -3.16 -1.37
C THR A 58 12.23 -4.64 -1.08
N VAL A 59 12.01 -5.44 -2.12
CA VAL A 59 11.97 -6.90 -2.03
C VAL A 59 13.29 -7.44 -2.53
N LEU A 60 14.03 -8.12 -1.66
CA LEU A 60 15.30 -8.74 -2.01
C LEU A 60 15.04 -10.10 -2.65
N SER A 61 15.42 -10.26 -3.91
CA SER A 61 15.52 -11.59 -4.53
C SER A 61 16.84 -12.25 -4.13
N LYS A 62 16.83 -13.58 -4.07
CA LYS A 62 18.04 -14.38 -3.84
C LYS A 62 18.95 -14.38 -5.06
#